data_AF-A0A510DYU4-F1
#
_entry.id   AF-A0A510DYU4-F1
#
_cell.length_a   1.000
_cell.length_b   1.000
_cell.length_c   1.000
_cell.angle_alpha   90.00
_cell.angle_beta   90.00
_cell.angle_gamma   90.00
#
_symmetry.space_group_name_H-M   'P 1'
#
loop_
_entity.id
_entity.type
_entity.pdbx_description
1 polymer ?
#
loop_
_entity_poly.entity_id
_entity_poly.type
_entity_poly.pdbx_seq_one_letter_code
_entity_poly.pdbx_strand_id
1 'polypeptide(L)'
;MRSILSDSSLISQVEAIDKLSSILGSLKETEIELSSSLGKISSRDVFSPIDLPSFSRSTVDGYAVKSLCTPGKFSLKGKVNIGESPQMKVESCEDVVEVDTGSVIPEGADAVVKIEDTRSEDGKIIIPSKVDFGSNVGWIGSDLPSGIKVLRSDSLITPEIIGLLSALGLTKVHVYSTPKAFIVSTGNELVSPGEIIEEGKVYESNLYYLKSALIEDGMEVIGTRTVRDDYDAIKDAILKGVKTADLVVTTGGTSAGERDYVYRVVKEMGEMIFHGIRFKPGKPTFVGRINDIPIIGLPGNMVSTIMVYRKIVRPSLERKFKIKARERITVKAKSLLEIKADKKRFTYIPVLLFRKSSEYYALPLKFDSYMIGTFSMANGYIGLSEGFFVNEEDEVTVEVTNPPGDTTIVGEEDPAVPSTGIYYPLGSLPALKMLEKKVGDVLVLSSLVKVPDDFDLEIKREILSNGQGAEIGYDEWVSLSKYVKNPSVKLRYRSLIKRFIGKAKVIGPSSYVQSGNEVGTESLFVIAVTEMGKQLIKSFKVNKST
;
A
#
# COMPACT_ATOMS: atom_id res chain seq x y z
N MET A 1 -19.05 16.29 -32.12
CA MET A 1 -18.55 17.53 -31.46
C MET A 1 -17.86 17.12 -30.14
N ARG A 2 -16.69 17.66 -29.72
CA ARG A 2 -16.11 17.25 -28.41
C ARG A 2 -17.02 17.78 -27.29
N SER A 3 -17.83 16.92 -26.67
CA SER A 3 -18.55 17.29 -25.45
C SER A 3 -17.52 17.46 -24.33
N ILE A 4 -17.48 18.65 -23.75
CA ILE A 4 -16.59 19.01 -22.65
C ILE A 4 -17.41 18.89 -21.38
N LEU A 5 -16.98 18.04 -20.44
CA LEU A 5 -17.57 18.00 -19.10
C LEU A 5 -17.48 19.39 -18.46
N SER A 6 -18.63 20.00 -18.21
CA SER A 6 -18.70 21.30 -17.55
C SER A 6 -18.23 21.16 -16.11
N ASP A 7 -17.52 22.16 -15.59
CA ASP A 7 -17.05 22.11 -14.21
C ASP A 7 -18.22 22.11 -13.21
N SER A 8 -19.40 22.60 -13.62
CA SER A 8 -20.65 22.59 -12.86
C SER A 8 -21.27 21.21 -12.66
N SER A 9 -20.95 20.22 -13.53
CA SER A 9 -21.48 18.86 -13.43
C SER A 9 -20.57 17.91 -12.66
N LEU A 10 -19.40 18.37 -12.21
CA LEU A 10 -18.41 17.53 -11.52
C LEU A 10 -18.82 17.31 -10.07
N ILE A 11 -18.77 16.06 -9.60
CA ILE A 11 -19.03 15.74 -8.20
C ILE A 11 -17.74 15.81 -7.37
N SER A 12 -17.88 16.03 -6.07
CA SER A 12 -16.76 15.97 -5.12
C SER A 12 -16.25 14.54 -4.93
N GLN A 13 -15.06 14.41 -4.34
CA GLN A 13 -14.50 13.10 -3.99
C GLN A 13 -15.40 12.34 -3.01
N VAL A 14 -15.97 13.02 -2.01
CA VAL A 14 -16.82 12.40 -0.99
C VAL A 14 -18.10 11.85 -1.63
N GLU A 15 -18.76 12.65 -2.46
CA GLU A 15 -19.96 12.21 -3.20
C GLU A 15 -19.65 11.02 -4.13
N ALA A 16 -18.47 11.00 -4.75
CA ALA A 16 -18.06 9.89 -5.59
C ALA A 16 -17.87 8.59 -4.79
N ILE A 17 -17.28 8.67 -3.59
CA ILE A 17 -17.16 7.52 -2.67
C ILE A 17 -18.54 7.05 -2.23
N ASP A 18 -19.42 7.97 -1.84
CA ASP A 18 -20.77 7.65 -1.38
C ASP A 18 -21.58 6.93 -2.48
N LYS A 19 -21.58 7.49 -3.69
CA LYS A 19 -22.28 6.93 -4.86
C LYS A 19 -21.71 5.59 -5.31
N LEU A 20 -20.39 5.42 -5.32
CA LEU A 20 -19.78 4.14 -5.70
C LEU A 20 -20.04 3.07 -4.62
N SER A 21 -19.91 3.42 -3.34
CA SER A 21 -20.16 2.50 -2.23
C SER A 21 -21.61 2.02 -2.18
N SER A 22 -22.58 2.87 -2.54
CA SER A 22 -23.99 2.52 -2.49
C SER A 22 -24.41 1.52 -3.58
N ILE A 23 -23.75 1.52 -4.73
CA ILE A 23 -24.06 0.61 -5.84
C ILE A 23 -23.24 -0.69 -5.82
N LEU A 24 -22.15 -0.75 -5.06
CA LEU A 24 -21.40 -2.01 -4.87
C LEU A 24 -22.30 -3.05 -4.20
N GLY A 25 -22.32 -4.28 -4.74
CA GLY A 25 -23.10 -5.39 -4.21
C GLY A 25 -22.65 -5.81 -2.80
N SER A 26 -23.53 -6.40 -2.01
CA SER A 26 -23.15 -6.93 -0.69
C SER A 26 -22.31 -8.19 -0.80
N LEU A 27 -21.40 -8.40 0.16
CA LEU A 27 -20.64 -9.65 0.23
C LEU A 27 -21.60 -10.84 0.39
N LYS A 28 -21.38 -11.88 -0.41
CA LYS A 28 -22.14 -13.14 -0.32
C LYS A 28 -21.52 -13.99 0.78
N GLU A 29 -22.36 -14.76 1.48
CA GLU A 29 -21.87 -15.75 2.44
C GLU A 29 -21.52 -17.06 1.72
N THR A 30 -20.47 -17.74 2.19
CA THR A 30 -20.13 -19.10 1.78
C THR A 30 -19.56 -19.87 2.97
N GLU A 31 -19.79 -21.18 3.01
CA GLU A 31 -19.09 -22.08 3.92
C GLU A 31 -17.83 -22.63 3.22
N ILE A 32 -16.70 -22.64 3.91
CA ILE A 32 -15.43 -23.17 3.40
C ILE A 32 -14.74 -24.04 4.45
N GLU A 33 -13.79 -24.86 4.01
CA GLU A 33 -12.89 -25.59 4.91
C GLU A 33 -12.11 -24.62 5.79
N LEU A 34 -11.98 -24.96 7.08
CA LEU A 34 -11.30 -24.15 8.09
C LEU A 34 -9.84 -23.87 7.70
N SER A 35 -9.17 -24.85 7.07
CA SER A 35 -7.81 -24.70 6.54
C SER A 35 -7.67 -23.64 5.44
N SER A 36 -8.75 -23.27 4.76
CA SER A 36 -8.78 -22.25 3.71
C SER A 36 -9.32 -20.90 4.19
N SER A 37 -9.59 -20.77 5.49
CA SER A 37 -10.26 -19.60 6.07
C SER A 37 -9.31 -18.50 6.55
N LEU A 38 -8.00 -18.72 6.55
CA LEU A 38 -7.01 -17.74 6.98
C LEU A 38 -7.16 -16.42 6.22
N GLY A 39 -7.27 -15.32 6.96
CA GLY A 39 -7.41 -13.98 6.40
C GLY A 39 -8.80 -13.66 5.81
N LYS A 40 -9.76 -14.59 5.90
CA LYS A 40 -11.16 -14.32 5.56
C LYS A 40 -11.88 -13.64 6.73
N ILE A 41 -13.05 -13.06 6.46
CA ILE A 41 -13.91 -12.44 7.46
C ILE A 41 -15.08 -13.38 7.72
N SER A 42 -15.33 -13.75 8.97
CA SER A 42 -16.49 -14.56 9.37
C SER A 42 -17.80 -13.86 9.03
N SER A 43 -18.78 -14.59 8.51
CA SER A 43 -20.11 -14.03 8.23
C SER A 43 -21.12 -14.33 9.33
N ARG A 44 -20.82 -15.29 10.21
CA ARG A 44 -21.68 -15.71 11.32
C ARG A 44 -20.91 -15.76 12.63
N ASP A 45 -21.63 -15.61 13.72
CA ASP A 45 -21.13 -15.99 15.04
C ASP A 45 -20.92 -17.51 15.10
N VAL A 46 -19.88 -17.95 15.80
CA VAL A 46 -19.64 -19.36 16.12
C VAL A 46 -19.67 -19.54 17.63
N PHE A 47 -20.35 -20.57 18.08
CA PHE A 47 -20.46 -20.94 19.48
C PHE A 47 -19.76 -22.28 19.71
N SER A 48 -19.18 -22.45 20.89
CA SER A 48 -18.49 -23.68 21.28
C SER A 48 -19.50 -24.84 21.32
N PRO A 49 -19.30 -25.93 20.56
CA PRO A 49 -20.17 -27.10 20.65
C PRO A 49 -19.85 -27.99 21.85
N ILE A 50 -18.65 -27.83 22.43
CA ILE A 50 -18.11 -28.66 23.51
C ILE A 50 -17.51 -27.80 24.62
N ASP A 51 -17.27 -28.42 25.76
CA ASP A 51 -16.43 -27.86 26.80
C ASP A 51 -14.94 -28.06 26.46
N LEU A 52 -14.09 -27.10 26.82
CA LEU A 52 -12.63 -27.26 26.86
C LEU A 52 -12.12 -27.03 28.30
N PRO A 53 -11.30 -27.97 28.82
CA PRO A 53 -11.12 -29.33 28.31
C PRO A 53 -12.47 -30.09 28.27
N SER A 54 -12.60 -31.08 27.38
CA SER A 54 -13.86 -31.84 27.19
C SER A 54 -14.12 -32.90 28.27
N PHE A 55 -13.17 -33.08 29.17
CA PHE A 55 -13.23 -33.91 30.37
C PHE A 55 -12.27 -33.32 31.41
N SER A 56 -12.52 -33.60 32.69
CA SER A 56 -11.58 -33.23 33.75
C SER A 56 -10.28 -34.00 33.58
N ARG A 57 -9.16 -33.30 33.51
CA ARG A 57 -7.85 -33.88 33.23
C ARG A 57 -6.78 -33.46 34.22
N SER A 58 -5.75 -34.29 34.39
CA SER A 58 -4.59 -33.90 35.19
C SER A 58 -3.79 -32.79 34.50
N THR A 59 -3.28 -31.83 35.26
CA THR A 59 -2.34 -30.80 34.75
C THR A 59 -0.88 -31.16 35.02
N VAL A 60 -0.62 -32.30 35.66
CA VAL A 60 0.70 -32.77 36.08
C VAL A 60 0.78 -34.30 35.98
N ASP A 61 1.98 -34.86 35.98
CA ASP A 61 2.17 -36.29 36.21
C ASP A 61 2.08 -36.54 37.72
N GLY A 62 1.25 -37.48 38.16
CA GLY A 62 0.87 -37.56 39.56
C GLY A 62 -0.02 -38.71 39.98
N TYR A 63 -0.52 -38.60 41.20
CA TYR A 63 -1.48 -39.52 41.80
C TYR A 63 -2.81 -38.81 42.03
N ALA A 64 -3.84 -39.24 41.31
CA ALA A 64 -5.21 -38.81 41.53
C ALA A 64 -5.74 -39.40 42.84
N VAL A 65 -6.28 -38.54 43.70
CA VAL A 65 -6.67 -38.86 45.08
C VAL A 65 -7.94 -38.11 45.48
N LYS A 66 -8.56 -38.54 46.57
CA LYS A 66 -9.51 -37.74 47.34
C LYS A 66 -8.73 -36.79 48.26
N SER A 67 -8.75 -35.49 47.96
CA SER A 67 -8.04 -34.44 48.70
C SER A 67 -8.29 -34.51 50.22
N LEU A 68 -9.54 -34.80 50.63
CA LEU A 68 -9.91 -34.93 52.04
C LEU A 68 -9.17 -36.04 52.81
N CYS A 69 -8.66 -37.05 52.10
CA CYS A 69 -7.95 -38.20 52.67
C CYS A 69 -6.44 -37.94 52.79
N THR A 70 -5.95 -36.78 52.33
CA THR A 70 -4.54 -36.38 52.43
C THR A 70 -4.27 -35.56 53.71
N PRO A 71 -3.05 -35.62 54.30
CA PRO A 71 -1.92 -36.51 53.97
C PRO A 71 -2.17 -37.97 54.39
N GLY A 72 -1.42 -38.92 53.82
CA GLY A 72 -1.63 -40.34 54.14
C GLY A 72 -0.74 -41.32 53.37
N LYS A 73 -0.97 -42.62 53.61
CA LYS A 73 -0.37 -43.74 52.85
C LYS A 73 -1.46 -44.43 52.02
N PHE A 74 -1.23 -44.55 50.72
CA PHE A 74 -2.22 -45.00 49.75
C PHE A 74 -1.73 -46.22 48.96
N SER A 75 -2.67 -47.02 48.50
CA SER A 75 -2.48 -48.18 47.65
C SER A 75 -2.71 -47.79 46.20
N LEU A 76 -1.69 -48.02 45.35
CA LEU A 76 -1.80 -47.77 43.92
C LEU A 76 -2.74 -48.80 43.28
N LYS A 77 -3.87 -48.34 42.73
CA LYS A 77 -4.81 -49.21 42.00
C LYS A 77 -4.40 -49.46 40.55
N GLY A 78 -3.48 -48.64 40.04
CA GLY A 78 -2.86 -48.72 38.72
C GLY A 78 -2.83 -47.34 38.05
N LYS A 79 -2.86 -47.28 36.72
CA LYS A 79 -2.55 -46.07 35.95
C LYS A 79 -3.59 -45.77 34.86
N VAL A 80 -3.87 -44.49 34.62
CA VAL A 80 -4.60 -43.98 33.45
C VAL A 80 -3.63 -43.24 32.52
N ASN A 81 -3.37 -43.81 31.35
CA ASN A 81 -2.51 -43.18 30.35
C ASN A 81 -3.27 -42.11 29.55
N ILE A 82 -2.51 -41.20 28.94
CA ILE A 82 -3.08 -40.16 28.07
C ILE A 82 -3.83 -40.80 26.89
N GLY A 83 -5.04 -40.32 26.62
CA GLY A 83 -5.89 -40.83 25.54
C GLY A 83 -6.71 -42.07 25.90
N GLU A 84 -6.59 -42.61 27.12
CA GLU A 84 -7.37 -43.76 27.58
C GLU A 84 -8.56 -43.34 28.46
N SER A 85 -9.62 -44.14 28.44
CA SER A 85 -10.71 -44.02 29.41
C SER A 85 -10.32 -44.73 30.72
N PRO A 86 -10.58 -44.14 31.90
CA PRO A 86 -10.28 -44.79 33.17
C PRO A 86 -11.03 -46.13 33.31
N GLN A 87 -10.28 -47.23 33.49
CA GLN A 87 -10.86 -48.55 33.83
C GLN A 87 -10.98 -48.78 35.34
N MET A 88 -10.54 -47.79 36.13
CA MET A 88 -10.51 -47.82 37.59
C MET A 88 -11.04 -46.52 38.17
N LYS A 89 -11.34 -46.53 39.47
CA LYS A 89 -11.86 -45.40 40.24
C LYS A 89 -11.09 -45.27 41.56
N VAL A 90 -11.16 -44.11 42.18
CA VAL A 90 -10.70 -43.88 43.55
C VAL A 90 -11.89 -44.13 44.49
N GLU A 91 -12.06 -45.36 44.96
CA GLU A 91 -13.25 -45.76 45.73
C GLU A 91 -13.11 -45.41 47.21
N SER A 92 -11.95 -45.67 47.81
CA SER A 92 -11.68 -45.49 49.25
C SER A 92 -10.68 -44.36 49.53
N CYS A 93 -10.56 -43.93 50.79
CA CYS A 93 -9.52 -42.99 51.23
C CYS A 93 -8.10 -43.58 51.21
N GLU A 94 -7.95 -44.87 50.95
CA GLU A 94 -6.66 -45.53 50.82
C GLU A 94 -6.26 -45.70 49.35
N ASP A 95 -7.07 -45.26 48.39
CA ASP A 95 -6.84 -45.51 46.97
C ASP A 95 -6.16 -44.31 46.30
N VAL A 96 -5.18 -44.59 45.45
CA VAL A 96 -4.66 -43.63 44.47
C VAL A 96 -4.55 -44.29 43.10
N VAL A 97 -4.66 -43.47 42.07
CA VAL A 97 -4.46 -43.88 40.68
C VAL A 97 -3.40 -42.98 40.06
N GLU A 98 -2.39 -43.57 39.45
CA GLU A 98 -1.37 -42.80 38.72
C GLU A 98 -1.99 -42.22 37.44
N VAL A 99 -1.72 -40.95 37.18
CA VAL A 99 -2.21 -40.22 36.01
C VAL A 99 -1.06 -39.44 35.37
N ASP A 100 -0.98 -39.47 34.05
CA ASP A 100 -0.09 -38.57 33.29
C ASP A 100 -0.78 -37.21 33.07
N THR A 101 0.01 -36.20 32.72
CA THR A 101 -0.47 -34.88 32.32
C THR A 101 -1.39 -35.02 31.11
N GLY A 102 -2.61 -34.53 31.25
CA GLY A 102 -3.65 -34.64 30.22
C GLY A 102 -4.51 -35.90 30.29
N SER A 103 -4.17 -36.88 31.14
CA SER A 103 -5.02 -38.05 31.40
C SER A 103 -6.34 -37.65 32.07
N VAL A 104 -7.40 -38.41 31.78
CA VAL A 104 -8.72 -38.25 32.42
C VAL A 104 -8.59 -38.48 33.92
N ILE A 105 -9.21 -37.63 34.73
CA ILE A 105 -9.30 -37.84 36.19
C ILE A 105 -10.26 -39.02 36.46
N PRO A 106 -9.81 -40.09 37.14
CA PRO A 106 -10.67 -41.21 37.53
C PRO A 106 -11.81 -40.76 38.43
N GLU A 107 -12.98 -41.41 38.30
CA GLU A 107 -14.12 -41.14 39.16
C GLU A 107 -13.76 -41.33 40.64
N GLY A 108 -14.24 -40.42 41.48
CA GLY A 108 -13.97 -40.41 42.92
C GLY A 108 -12.74 -39.60 43.33
N ALA A 109 -11.83 -39.27 42.41
CA ALA A 109 -10.72 -38.34 42.68
C ALA A 109 -11.16 -36.88 42.48
N ASP A 110 -10.59 -35.97 43.26
CA ASP A 110 -10.87 -34.53 43.19
C ASP A 110 -9.61 -33.65 43.18
N ALA A 111 -8.42 -34.25 43.30
CA ALA A 111 -7.14 -33.58 43.20
C ALA A 111 -6.06 -34.54 42.66
N VAL A 112 -4.98 -33.99 42.13
CA VAL A 112 -3.78 -34.75 41.73
C VAL A 112 -2.57 -34.22 42.50
N VAL A 113 -1.80 -35.13 43.09
CA VAL A 113 -0.52 -34.81 43.75
C VAL A 113 0.61 -35.12 42.78
N LYS A 114 1.51 -34.17 42.53
CA LYS A 114 2.67 -34.36 41.65
C LYS A 114 3.52 -35.54 42.11
N ILE A 115 4.08 -36.31 41.18
CA ILE A 115 4.97 -37.45 41.54
C ILE A 115 6.11 -36.98 42.44
N GLU A 116 6.69 -35.81 42.16
CA GLU A 116 7.80 -35.22 42.91
C GLU A 116 7.45 -34.90 44.37
N ASP A 117 6.16 -34.70 44.66
CA ASP A 117 5.64 -34.40 46.00
C ASP A 117 5.22 -35.67 46.76
N THR A 118 5.53 -36.87 46.23
CA THR A 118 5.21 -38.16 46.85
C THR A 118 6.45 -39.02 47.11
N ARG A 119 6.28 -40.08 47.90
CA ARG A 119 7.31 -41.12 48.10
C ARG A 119 6.69 -42.50 47.90
N SER A 120 7.47 -43.44 47.39
CA SER A 120 7.08 -44.85 47.34
C SER A 120 7.84 -45.61 48.43
N GLU A 121 7.12 -46.22 49.36
CA GLU A 121 7.68 -47.07 50.43
C GLU A 121 6.80 -48.32 50.58
N ASP A 122 7.42 -49.50 50.61
CA ASP A 122 6.74 -50.80 50.81
C ASP A 122 5.54 -51.06 49.87
N GLY A 123 5.64 -50.59 48.62
CA GLY A 123 4.57 -50.73 47.62
C GLY A 123 3.37 -49.81 47.84
N LYS A 124 3.47 -48.84 48.77
CA LYS A 124 2.47 -47.78 49.00
C LYS A 124 3.02 -46.41 48.58
N ILE A 125 2.10 -45.54 48.18
CA ILE A 125 2.39 -44.14 47.85
C ILE A 125 2.12 -43.29 49.09
N ILE A 126 3.12 -42.52 49.51
CA ILE A 126 3.05 -41.61 50.64
C ILE A 126 2.88 -40.20 50.12
N ILE A 127 1.78 -39.57 50.52
CA ILE A 127 1.52 -38.14 50.28
C ILE A 127 1.76 -37.43 51.62
N PRO A 128 2.87 -36.69 51.77
CA PRO A 128 3.34 -36.17 53.05
C PRO A 128 2.59 -34.91 53.51
N SER A 129 1.87 -34.23 52.62
CA SER A 129 1.19 -32.97 52.91
C SER A 129 -0.26 -33.00 52.46
N LYS A 130 -1.10 -32.19 53.12
CA LYS A 130 -2.49 -32.01 52.72
C LYS A 130 -2.56 -31.34 51.35
N VAL A 131 -3.48 -31.78 50.51
CA VAL A 131 -3.76 -31.22 49.20
C VAL A 131 -5.17 -30.68 49.19
N ASP A 132 -5.35 -29.52 48.56
CA ASP A 132 -6.65 -28.87 48.46
C ASP A 132 -7.50 -29.47 47.32
N PHE A 133 -8.81 -29.43 47.48
CA PHE A 133 -9.76 -29.83 46.45
C PHE A 133 -9.48 -29.09 45.13
N GLY A 134 -9.49 -29.81 44.01
CA GLY A 134 -9.25 -29.26 42.67
C GLY A 134 -7.79 -28.99 42.32
N SER A 135 -6.85 -29.28 43.22
CA SER A 135 -5.42 -29.07 42.94
C SER A 135 -4.96 -29.90 41.75
N ASN A 136 -4.25 -29.25 40.82
CA ASN A 136 -3.69 -29.84 39.61
C ASN A 136 -4.71 -30.55 38.69
N VAL A 137 -5.98 -30.10 38.71
CA VAL A 137 -7.05 -30.59 37.83
C VAL A 137 -7.50 -29.47 36.89
N GLY A 138 -7.43 -29.72 35.58
CA GLY A 138 -8.12 -28.92 34.57
C GLY A 138 -9.55 -29.45 34.44
N TRP A 139 -10.49 -28.80 35.12
CA TRP A 139 -11.89 -29.25 35.13
C TRP A 139 -12.55 -29.11 33.76
N ILE A 140 -13.49 -30.00 33.46
CA ILE A 140 -14.30 -29.90 32.24
C ILE A 140 -14.86 -28.48 32.09
N GLY A 141 -14.65 -27.87 30.93
CA GLY A 141 -15.13 -26.52 30.60
C GLY A 141 -14.46 -25.37 31.35
N SER A 142 -13.40 -25.62 32.11
CA SER A 142 -12.74 -24.56 32.90
C SER A 142 -12.01 -23.51 32.06
N ASP A 143 -11.63 -23.84 30.82
CA ASP A 143 -11.07 -22.89 29.86
C ASP A 143 -12.20 -22.25 29.03
N LEU A 144 -13.04 -23.09 28.43
CA LEU A 144 -14.15 -22.64 27.60
C LEU A 144 -15.37 -23.55 27.78
N PRO A 145 -16.45 -23.06 28.39
CA PRO A 145 -17.71 -23.80 28.45
C PRO A 145 -18.39 -23.93 27.08
N SER A 146 -19.13 -25.02 26.90
CA SER A 146 -20.03 -25.19 25.75
C SER A 146 -21.07 -24.07 25.69
N GLY A 147 -21.46 -23.68 24.47
CA GLY A 147 -22.43 -22.63 24.20
C GLY A 147 -21.89 -21.20 24.28
N ILE A 148 -20.63 -20.98 24.67
CA ILE A 148 -20.01 -19.65 24.63
C ILE A 148 -19.66 -19.26 23.19
N LYS A 149 -19.84 -17.99 22.85
CA LYS A 149 -19.45 -17.44 21.55
C LYS A 149 -17.93 -17.33 21.44
N VAL A 150 -17.34 -18.03 20.49
CA VAL A 150 -15.87 -18.11 20.30
C VAL A 150 -15.39 -17.30 19.10
N LEU A 151 -16.28 -17.02 18.14
CA LEU A 151 -16.02 -16.15 17.01
C LEU A 151 -17.24 -15.27 16.79
N ARG A 152 -17.02 -13.97 16.63
CA ARG A 152 -18.09 -13.04 16.22
C ARG A 152 -18.18 -13.00 14.70
N SER A 153 -19.36 -12.77 14.15
CA SER A 153 -19.49 -12.31 12.77
C SER A 153 -18.65 -11.04 12.56
N ASP A 154 -18.20 -10.80 11.33
CA ASP A 154 -17.38 -9.65 10.94
C ASP A 154 -15.97 -9.62 11.56
N SER A 155 -15.44 -10.79 11.93
CA SER A 155 -14.10 -10.92 12.50
C SER A 155 -13.12 -11.50 11.49
N LEU A 156 -11.91 -10.94 11.44
CA LEU A 156 -10.80 -11.51 10.67
C LEU A 156 -10.38 -12.84 11.29
N ILE A 157 -10.33 -13.89 10.48
CA ILE A 157 -9.89 -15.22 10.91
C ILE A 157 -8.35 -15.27 10.91
N THR A 158 -7.77 -15.40 12.10
CA THR A 158 -6.33 -15.49 12.36
C THR A 158 -5.91 -16.95 12.62
N PRO A 159 -4.59 -17.25 12.67
CA PRO A 159 -4.12 -18.58 13.06
C PRO A 159 -4.65 -19.05 14.41
N GLU A 160 -4.79 -18.16 15.39
CA GLU A 160 -5.31 -18.46 16.73
C GLU A 160 -6.80 -18.84 16.68
N ILE A 161 -7.60 -18.13 15.86
CA ILE A 161 -9.01 -18.48 15.65
C ILE A 161 -9.12 -19.85 14.98
N ILE A 162 -8.28 -20.14 13.99
CA ILE A 162 -8.24 -21.46 13.33
C ILE A 162 -7.86 -22.55 14.34
N GLY A 163 -6.87 -22.28 15.21
CA GLY A 163 -6.48 -23.18 16.29
C GLY A 163 -7.64 -23.45 17.26
N LEU A 164 -8.34 -22.40 17.69
CA LEU A 164 -9.50 -22.52 18.58
C LEU A 164 -10.63 -23.33 17.93
N LEU A 165 -11.05 -22.96 16.71
CA LEU A 165 -12.14 -23.66 16.01
C LEU A 165 -11.78 -25.13 15.75
N SER A 166 -10.52 -25.45 15.44
CA SER A 166 -10.08 -26.84 15.25
C SER A 166 -10.04 -27.63 16.57
N ALA A 167 -9.62 -27.01 17.68
CA ALA A 167 -9.69 -27.62 19.01
C ALA A 167 -11.13 -27.93 19.44
N LEU A 168 -12.10 -27.18 18.93
CA LEU A 168 -13.53 -27.41 19.10
C LEU A 168 -14.12 -28.48 18.16
N GLY A 169 -13.29 -29.08 17.31
CA GLY A 169 -13.69 -30.11 16.35
C GLY A 169 -14.36 -29.57 15.09
N LEU A 170 -14.31 -28.26 14.83
CA LEU A 170 -14.92 -27.67 13.64
C LEU A 170 -13.97 -27.80 12.44
N THR A 171 -14.50 -28.28 11.32
CA THR A 171 -13.75 -28.43 10.06
C THR A 171 -14.10 -27.35 9.04
N LYS A 172 -15.19 -26.63 9.25
CA LYS A 172 -15.70 -25.60 8.33
C LYS A 172 -16.13 -24.35 9.08
N VAL A 173 -16.15 -23.22 8.36
CA VAL A 173 -16.58 -21.93 8.88
C VAL A 173 -17.28 -21.11 7.80
N HIS A 174 -18.34 -20.39 8.19
CA HIS A 174 -19.02 -19.45 7.32
C HIS A 174 -18.25 -18.12 7.24
N VAL A 175 -17.93 -17.72 6.02
CA VAL A 175 -17.17 -16.50 5.71
C VAL A 175 -17.86 -15.70 4.62
N TYR A 176 -17.48 -14.43 4.51
CA TYR A 176 -17.80 -13.66 3.32
C TYR A 176 -16.94 -14.09 2.13
N SER A 177 -17.57 -14.27 0.97
CA SER A 177 -16.91 -14.55 -0.29
C SER A 177 -16.00 -13.39 -0.71
N THR A 178 -14.85 -13.69 -1.29
CA THR A 178 -13.99 -12.67 -1.89
C THR A 178 -14.69 -12.02 -3.09
N PRO A 179 -14.86 -10.68 -3.11
CA PRO A 179 -15.51 -9.98 -4.22
C PRO A 179 -14.64 -10.02 -5.47
N LYS A 180 -15.27 -10.16 -6.64
CA LYS A 180 -14.59 -10.38 -7.92
C LYS A 180 -14.53 -9.12 -8.77
N ALA A 181 -13.38 -8.85 -9.37
CA ALA A 181 -13.16 -7.76 -10.31
C ALA A 181 -12.79 -8.27 -11.71
N PHE A 182 -13.25 -7.56 -12.74
CA PHE A 182 -12.82 -7.74 -14.12
C PHE A 182 -12.25 -6.43 -14.68
N ILE A 183 -11.11 -6.49 -15.36
CA ILE A 183 -10.42 -5.28 -15.85
C ILE A 183 -10.43 -5.25 -17.37
N VAL A 184 -10.84 -4.12 -17.95
CA VAL A 184 -10.79 -3.87 -19.40
C VAL A 184 -9.89 -2.67 -19.67
N SER A 185 -8.87 -2.84 -20.50
CA SER A 185 -8.11 -1.72 -21.05
C SER A 185 -8.44 -1.54 -22.53
N THR A 186 -8.54 -0.29 -22.98
CA THR A 186 -8.72 0.05 -24.39
C THR A 186 -7.72 1.10 -24.85
N GLY A 187 -7.18 0.89 -26.04
CA GLY A 187 -6.29 1.85 -26.68
C GLY A 187 -5.57 1.23 -27.87
N ASN A 188 -5.60 1.92 -29.01
CA ASN A 188 -4.87 1.49 -30.20
C ASN A 188 -3.35 1.61 -30.06
N GLU A 189 -2.87 2.44 -29.14
CA GLU A 189 -1.48 2.67 -28.80
C GLU A 189 -0.86 1.57 -27.93
N LEU A 190 -1.69 0.74 -27.28
CA LEU A 190 -1.25 -0.16 -26.23
C LEU A 190 -0.52 -1.39 -26.79
N VAL A 191 0.62 -1.70 -26.19
CA VAL A 191 1.38 -2.96 -26.37
C VAL A 191 1.69 -3.59 -25.01
N SER A 192 1.92 -4.89 -24.97
CA SER A 192 2.20 -5.57 -23.70
C SER A 192 3.64 -5.33 -23.24
N PRO A 193 3.90 -5.14 -21.93
CA PRO A 193 5.26 -5.13 -21.40
C PRO A 193 6.05 -6.38 -21.81
N GLY A 194 7.27 -6.17 -22.32
CA GLY A 194 8.14 -7.23 -22.84
C GLY A 194 8.14 -7.35 -24.37
N GLU A 195 7.16 -6.76 -25.06
CA GLU A 195 7.16 -6.63 -26.51
C GLU A 195 8.10 -5.50 -26.96
N ILE A 196 8.53 -5.51 -28.22
CA ILE A 196 9.29 -4.39 -28.79
C ILE A 196 8.33 -3.22 -29.03
N ILE A 197 8.67 -2.05 -28.46
CA ILE A 197 7.85 -0.85 -28.63
C ILE A 197 8.12 -0.19 -29.99
N GLU A 198 7.07 -0.04 -30.78
CA GLU A 198 7.10 0.72 -32.03
C GLU A 198 6.79 2.20 -31.79
N GLU A 199 7.15 3.05 -32.77
CA GLU A 199 6.81 4.47 -32.71
C GLU A 199 5.29 4.67 -32.63
N GLY A 200 4.86 5.57 -31.73
CA GLY A 200 3.44 5.83 -31.48
C GLY A 200 2.74 4.78 -30.59
N LYS A 201 3.45 3.76 -30.10
CA LYS A 201 2.94 2.81 -29.11
C LYS A 201 3.42 3.17 -27.70
N VAL A 202 2.69 2.69 -26.69
CA VAL A 202 3.06 2.76 -25.26
C VAL A 202 2.73 1.43 -24.58
N TYR A 203 3.50 1.08 -23.56
CA TYR A 203 3.21 -0.11 -22.77
C TYR A 203 1.95 0.05 -21.93
N GLU A 204 1.11 -0.98 -21.93
CA GLU A 204 -0.02 -1.10 -21.02
C GLU A 204 0.46 -1.24 -19.58
N SER A 205 0.29 -0.19 -18.78
CA SER A 205 0.72 -0.12 -17.38
C SER A 205 -0.44 0.02 -16.38
N ASN A 206 -1.58 0.58 -16.80
CA ASN A 206 -2.77 0.75 -15.96
C ASN A 206 -3.33 -0.61 -15.52
N LEU A 207 -3.44 -1.57 -16.43
CA LEU A 207 -3.96 -2.91 -16.16
C LEU A 207 -3.15 -3.62 -15.08
N TYR A 208 -1.82 -3.53 -15.15
CA TYR A 208 -0.92 -4.12 -14.16
C TYR A 208 -1.10 -3.46 -12.79
N TYR A 209 -1.16 -2.12 -12.75
CA TYR A 209 -1.45 -1.40 -11.52
C TYR A 209 -2.80 -1.78 -10.93
N LEU A 210 -3.88 -1.72 -11.72
CA LEU A 210 -5.23 -2.03 -11.26
C LEU A 210 -5.34 -3.46 -10.75
N LYS A 211 -4.77 -4.43 -11.48
CA LYS A 211 -4.72 -5.82 -11.03
C LYS A 211 -4.05 -5.94 -9.67
N SER A 212 -2.85 -5.35 -9.52
CA SER A 212 -2.10 -5.41 -8.27
C SER A 212 -2.84 -4.71 -7.13
N ALA A 213 -3.42 -3.54 -7.37
CA ALA A 213 -4.08 -2.73 -6.36
C ALA A 213 -5.39 -3.36 -5.87
N LEU A 214 -6.18 -3.97 -6.78
CA LEU A 214 -7.41 -4.70 -6.43
C LEU A 214 -7.13 -5.94 -5.59
N ILE A 215 -6.07 -6.70 -5.94
CA ILE A 215 -5.61 -7.84 -5.12
C ILE A 215 -5.14 -7.37 -3.75
N GLU A 216 -4.36 -6.28 -3.72
CA GLU A 216 -3.90 -5.62 -2.48
C GLU A 216 -5.06 -5.23 -1.55
N ASP A 217 -6.19 -4.86 -2.16
CA ASP A 217 -7.42 -4.45 -1.48
C ASP A 217 -8.44 -5.61 -1.46
N GLY A 218 -7.96 -6.86 -1.36
CA GLY A 218 -8.79 -8.01 -1.00
C GLY A 218 -9.79 -8.49 -2.06
N MET A 219 -9.69 -8.03 -3.30
CA MET A 219 -10.51 -8.52 -4.42
C MET A 219 -9.82 -9.64 -5.20
N GLU A 220 -10.60 -10.52 -5.81
CA GLU A 220 -10.13 -11.50 -6.78
C GLU A 220 -10.25 -10.94 -8.20
N VAL A 221 -9.14 -10.80 -8.92
CA VAL A 221 -9.17 -10.38 -10.34
C VAL A 221 -9.35 -11.61 -11.22
N ILE A 222 -10.60 -11.91 -11.57
CA ILE A 222 -10.99 -13.13 -12.30
C ILE A 222 -10.69 -13.07 -13.81
N GLY A 223 -10.34 -11.90 -14.33
CA GLY A 223 -9.99 -11.76 -15.73
C GLY A 223 -9.60 -10.35 -16.12
N THR A 224 -8.80 -10.28 -17.18
CA THR A 224 -8.43 -9.03 -17.84
C THR A 224 -8.61 -9.14 -19.35
N ARG A 225 -8.88 -8.00 -19.99
CA ARG A 225 -8.94 -7.87 -21.46
C ARG A 225 -8.32 -6.55 -21.88
N THR A 226 -7.43 -6.60 -22.85
CA THR A 226 -6.98 -5.41 -23.59
C THR A 226 -7.59 -5.49 -24.97
N VAL A 227 -8.31 -4.44 -25.37
CA VAL A 227 -8.99 -4.34 -26.66
C VAL A 227 -8.54 -3.09 -27.40
N ARG A 228 -8.74 -3.08 -28.72
CA ARG A 228 -8.56 -1.86 -29.54
C ARG A 228 -9.75 -0.93 -29.32
N ASP A 229 -9.62 0.32 -29.78
CA ASP A 229 -10.73 1.28 -29.75
C ASP A 229 -11.78 0.92 -30.82
N ASP A 230 -12.55 -0.12 -30.52
CA ASP A 230 -13.64 -0.66 -31.31
C ASP A 230 -14.85 -0.87 -30.41
N TYR A 231 -16.01 -0.38 -30.85
CA TYR A 231 -17.21 -0.35 -30.01
C TYR A 231 -17.67 -1.76 -29.61
N ASP A 232 -17.73 -2.69 -30.58
CA ASP A 232 -18.21 -4.04 -30.33
C ASP A 232 -17.23 -4.84 -29.47
N ALA A 233 -15.92 -4.71 -29.72
CA ALA A 233 -14.89 -5.33 -28.88
C ALA A 233 -14.94 -4.85 -27.42
N ILE A 234 -15.10 -3.54 -27.20
CA ILE A 234 -15.24 -2.95 -25.86
C ILE A 234 -16.53 -3.43 -25.20
N LYS A 235 -17.64 -3.41 -25.93
CA LYS A 235 -18.94 -3.88 -25.45
C LYS A 235 -18.87 -5.34 -24.99
N ASP A 236 -18.33 -6.22 -25.81
CA ASP A 236 -18.21 -7.64 -25.49
C ASP A 236 -17.30 -7.89 -24.28
N ALA A 237 -16.20 -7.14 -24.17
CA ALA A 237 -15.30 -7.23 -23.02
C ALA A 237 -15.98 -6.77 -21.71
N ILE A 238 -16.72 -5.66 -21.74
CA ILE A 238 -17.49 -5.16 -20.59
C ILE A 238 -18.58 -6.15 -20.21
N LEU A 239 -19.38 -6.62 -21.18
CA LEU A 239 -20.45 -7.59 -20.93
C LEU A 239 -19.95 -8.92 -20.38
N LYS A 240 -18.76 -9.35 -20.81
CA LYS A 240 -18.10 -10.53 -20.22
C LYS A 240 -17.79 -10.30 -18.74
N GLY A 241 -17.27 -9.13 -18.38
CA GLY A 241 -17.03 -8.74 -16.99
C GLY A 241 -18.32 -8.68 -16.16
N VAL A 242 -19.37 -8.06 -16.70
CA VAL A 242 -20.69 -7.98 -16.05
C VAL A 242 -21.28 -9.37 -15.75
N LYS A 243 -21.01 -10.38 -16.59
CA LYS A 243 -21.51 -11.75 -16.35
C LYS A 243 -20.76 -12.51 -15.25
N THR A 244 -19.53 -12.12 -14.91
CA THR A 244 -18.64 -12.95 -14.10
C THR A 244 -18.11 -12.27 -12.83
N ALA A 245 -18.11 -10.94 -12.77
CA ALA A 245 -17.54 -10.16 -11.67
C ALA A 245 -18.60 -9.39 -10.88
N ASP A 246 -18.23 -8.94 -9.68
CA ASP A 246 -19.02 -8.02 -8.85
C ASP A 246 -18.64 -6.54 -9.11
N LEU A 247 -17.54 -6.29 -9.85
CA LEU A 247 -17.06 -4.98 -10.27
C LEU A 247 -16.33 -5.06 -11.61
N VAL A 248 -16.64 -4.16 -12.55
CA VAL A 248 -15.85 -3.97 -13.78
C VAL A 248 -15.10 -2.65 -13.71
N VAL A 249 -13.79 -2.69 -13.95
CA VAL A 249 -12.95 -1.49 -14.01
C VAL A 249 -12.39 -1.36 -15.42
N THR A 250 -12.58 -0.20 -16.03
CA THR A 250 -12.04 0.10 -17.35
C THR A 250 -10.98 1.20 -17.29
N THR A 251 -10.04 1.20 -18.24
CA THR A 251 -9.06 2.26 -18.43
C THR A 251 -8.85 2.54 -19.92
N GLY A 252 -8.61 3.81 -20.25
CA GLY A 252 -8.73 4.28 -21.64
C GLY A 252 -10.19 4.53 -22.02
N GLY A 253 -10.42 5.41 -23.00
CA GLY A 253 -11.78 5.82 -23.40
C GLY A 253 -12.64 6.25 -22.20
N THR A 254 -12.35 7.39 -21.57
CA THR A 254 -13.23 7.95 -20.52
C THR A 254 -13.57 9.43 -20.67
N SER A 255 -13.17 10.04 -21.77
CA SER A 255 -13.60 11.39 -22.16
C SER A 255 -15.11 11.44 -22.43
N ALA A 256 -15.70 12.63 -22.43
CA ALA A 256 -17.13 12.81 -22.69
C ALA A 256 -17.49 12.95 -24.19
N GLY A 257 -16.60 12.56 -25.09
CA GLY A 257 -16.81 12.70 -26.54
C GLY A 257 -17.58 11.52 -27.14
N GLU A 258 -18.22 11.73 -28.30
CA GLU A 258 -18.93 10.69 -29.07
C GLU A 258 -18.03 9.52 -29.56
N ARG A 259 -16.71 9.72 -29.53
CA ARG A 259 -15.70 8.70 -29.86
C ARG A 259 -15.25 7.88 -28.66
N ASP A 260 -15.83 8.15 -27.50
CA ASP A 260 -15.51 7.43 -26.28
C ASP A 260 -16.44 6.22 -26.12
N TYR A 261 -15.98 5.08 -26.63
CA TYR A 261 -16.81 3.90 -26.74
C TYR A 261 -17.16 3.28 -25.39
N VAL A 262 -16.28 3.35 -24.38
CA VAL A 262 -16.59 2.81 -23.05
C VAL A 262 -17.74 3.60 -22.43
N TYR A 263 -17.65 4.95 -22.43
CA TYR A 263 -18.73 5.80 -21.93
C TYR A 263 -20.06 5.52 -22.64
N ARG A 264 -20.01 5.36 -23.97
CA ARG A 264 -21.20 5.06 -24.79
C ARG A 264 -21.82 3.71 -24.46
N VAL A 265 -21.01 2.65 -24.38
CA VAL A 265 -21.49 1.31 -24.00
C VAL A 265 -22.20 1.35 -22.66
N VAL A 266 -21.60 1.98 -21.65
CA VAL A 266 -22.21 2.05 -20.31
C VAL A 266 -23.51 2.85 -20.31
N LYS A 267 -23.57 3.95 -21.06
CA LYS A 267 -24.78 4.77 -21.20
C LYS A 267 -25.91 4.06 -21.96
N GLU A 268 -25.59 3.32 -23.02
CA GLU A 268 -26.57 2.64 -23.88
C GLU A 268 -27.07 1.33 -23.28
N MET A 269 -26.23 0.63 -22.52
CA MET A 269 -26.53 -0.69 -21.96
C MET A 269 -26.97 -0.68 -20.50
N GLY A 270 -26.90 0.47 -19.85
CA GLY A 270 -27.19 0.59 -18.43
C GLY A 270 -27.43 2.03 -18.00
N GLU A 271 -26.93 2.37 -16.82
CA GLU A 271 -27.15 3.66 -16.17
C GLU A 271 -25.82 4.36 -15.88
N MET A 272 -25.74 5.66 -16.16
CA MET A 272 -24.62 6.49 -15.76
C MET A 272 -24.91 7.16 -14.42
N ILE A 273 -24.15 6.83 -13.37
CA ILE A 273 -24.36 7.35 -12.01
C ILE A 273 -23.72 8.74 -11.85
N PHE A 274 -22.53 8.92 -12.40
CA PHE A 274 -21.89 10.22 -12.58
C PHE A 274 -20.80 10.15 -13.66
N HIS A 275 -20.48 11.29 -14.25
CA HIS A 275 -19.32 11.47 -15.12
C HIS A 275 -18.64 12.78 -14.79
N GLY A 276 -17.40 12.68 -14.33
CA GLY A 276 -16.60 13.84 -13.98
C GLY A 276 -16.43 14.00 -12.48
N ILE A 277 -15.18 14.16 -12.04
CA ILE A 277 -14.85 14.39 -10.62
C ILE A 277 -14.09 15.70 -10.47
N ARG A 278 -14.43 16.44 -9.42
CA ARG A 278 -13.90 17.76 -9.09
C ARG A 278 -12.56 17.68 -8.36
N PHE A 279 -11.64 16.86 -8.85
CA PHE A 279 -10.25 16.89 -8.38
C PHE A 279 -9.25 16.61 -9.51
N LYS A 280 -8.00 17.02 -9.28
CA LYS A 280 -6.87 16.88 -10.21
C LYS A 280 -5.77 16.04 -9.54
N PRO A 281 -5.22 15.03 -10.23
CA PRO A 281 -5.60 14.48 -11.54
C PRO A 281 -6.75 13.45 -11.43
N GLY A 282 -7.60 13.33 -12.45
CA GLY A 282 -8.72 12.37 -12.42
C GLY A 282 -10.05 12.82 -13.05
N LYS A 283 -10.13 14.06 -13.56
CA LYS A 283 -11.37 14.70 -14.04
C LYS A 283 -12.32 13.77 -14.82
N PRO A 284 -11.93 13.06 -15.90
CA PRO A 284 -12.89 12.38 -16.76
C PRO A 284 -13.42 11.04 -16.22
N THR A 285 -13.12 10.67 -14.97
CA THR A 285 -13.63 9.43 -14.37
C THR A 285 -15.15 9.39 -14.37
N PHE A 286 -15.73 8.24 -14.69
CA PHE A 286 -17.16 7.99 -14.54
C PHE A 286 -17.44 6.73 -13.74
N VAL A 287 -18.65 6.65 -13.21
CA VAL A 287 -19.20 5.42 -12.65
C VAL A 287 -20.58 5.20 -13.25
N GLY A 288 -20.81 3.99 -13.73
CA GLY A 288 -22.09 3.52 -14.22
C GLY A 288 -22.42 2.13 -13.69
N ARG A 289 -23.50 1.55 -14.18
CA ARG A 289 -23.98 0.23 -13.79
C ARG A 289 -24.69 -0.45 -14.95
N ILE A 290 -24.39 -1.73 -15.19
CA ILE A 290 -25.10 -2.58 -16.17
C ILE A 290 -25.51 -3.85 -15.41
N ASN A 291 -26.80 -4.23 -15.48
CA ASN A 291 -27.34 -5.42 -14.80
C ASN A 291 -26.92 -5.52 -13.32
N ASP A 292 -27.04 -4.40 -12.60
CA ASP A 292 -26.61 -4.25 -11.20
C ASP A 292 -25.11 -4.39 -10.91
N ILE A 293 -24.26 -4.59 -11.92
CA ILE A 293 -22.80 -4.61 -11.77
C ILE A 293 -22.23 -3.21 -11.98
N PRO A 294 -21.54 -2.64 -10.99
CA PRO A 294 -20.86 -1.35 -11.14
C PRO A 294 -19.74 -1.40 -12.17
N ILE A 295 -19.62 -0.31 -12.93
CA ILE A 295 -18.58 -0.10 -13.93
C ILE A 295 -17.88 1.21 -13.63
N ILE A 296 -16.57 1.17 -13.42
CA ILE A 296 -15.74 2.34 -13.17
C ILE A 296 -14.90 2.62 -14.40
N GLY A 297 -15.11 3.76 -15.04
CA GLY A 297 -14.26 4.23 -16.13
C GLY A 297 -13.14 5.11 -15.62
N LEU A 298 -11.90 4.61 -15.64
CA LEU A 298 -10.70 5.35 -15.23
C LEU A 298 -9.98 6.00 -16.42
N PRO A 299 -9.30 7.16 -16.22
CA PRO A 299 -8.55 7.81 -17.29
C PRO A 299 -7.42 6.92 -17.85
N GLY A 300 -7.06 7.08 -19.12
CA GLY A 300 -5.90 6.36 -19.69
C GLY A 300 -4.55 6.83 -19.13
N ASN A 301 -4.50 8.05 -18.57
CA ASN A 301 -3.31 8.58 -17.92
C ASN A 301 -3.06 7.90 -16.56
N MET A 302 -1.94 7.19 -16.46
CA MET A 302 -1.56 6.38 -15.29
C MET A 302 -1.65 7.10 -13.95
N VAL A 303 -1.15 8.34 -13.85
CA VAL A 303 -1.21 9.09 -12.58
C VAL A 303 -2.66 9.39 -12.19
N SER A 304 -3.54 9.62 -13.17
CA SER A 304 -4.96 9.83 -12.89
C SER A 304 -5.63 8.54 -12.42
N THR A 305 -5.33 7.40 -13.05
CA THR A 305 -5.77 6.07 -12.61
C THR A 305 -5.39 5.82 -11.16
N ILE A 306 -4.11 6.01 -10.82
CA ILE A 306 -3.60 5.78 -9.46
C ILE A 306 -4.32 6.69 -8.44
N MET A 307 -4.46 7.97 -8.77
CA MET A 307 -5.08 8.93 -7.85
C MET A 307 -6.57 8.65 -7.64
N VAL A 308 -7.32 8.37 -8.71
CA VAL A 308 -8.74 8.01 -8.60
C VAL A 308 -8.92 6.69 -7.86
N TYR A 309 -8.08 5.70 -8.14
CA TYR A 309 -8.12 4.43 -7.44
C TYR A 309 -7.90 4.63 -5.94
N ARG A 310 -6.81 5.29 -5.54
CA ARG A 310 -6.45 5.51 -4.13
C ARG A 310 -7.46 6.39 -3.39
N LYS A 311 -8.03 7.40 -4.05
CA LYS A 311 -8.88 8.41 -3.39
C LYS A 311 -10.37 8.10 -3.43
N ILE A 312 -10.81 7.19 -4.31
CA ILE A 312 -12.23 6.91 -4.54
C ILE A 312 -12.51 5.41 -4.55
N VAL A 313 -11.86 4.65 -5.43
CA VAL A 313 -12.15 3.21 -5.57
C VAL A 313 -11.83 2.48 -4.27
N ARG A 314 -10.58 2.57 -3.78
CA ARG A 314 -10.14 1.92 -2.53
C ARG A 314 -11.01 2.31 -1.33
N PRO A 315 -11.27 3.60 -1.02
CA PRO A 315 -12.16 3.97 0.08
C PRO A 315 -13.59 3.43 -0.08
N SER A 316 -14.09 3.27 -1.30
CA SER A 316 -15.41 2.68 -1.56
C SER A 316 -15.42 1.17 -1.29
N LEU A 317 -14.34 0.47 -1.67
CA LEU A 317 -14.14 -0.95 -1.35
C LEU A 317 -13.97 -1.17 0.15
N GLU A 318 -13.16 -0.35 0.84
CA GLU A 318 -12.99 -0.37 2.30
C GLU A 318 -14.34 -0.21 3.01
N ARG A 319 -15.16 0.76 2.57
CA ARG A 319 -16.48 1.01 3.14
C ARG A 319 -17.46 -0.14 2.89
N LYS A 320 -17.45 -0.75 1.71
CA LYS A 320 -18.41 -1.78 1.33
C LYS A 320 -18.03 -3.19 1.81
N PHE A 321 -16.79 -3.59 1.59
CA PHE A 321 -16.34 -4.98 1.70
C PHE A 321 -15.64 -5.30 3.03
N LYS A 322 -15.81 -4.45 4.05
CA LYS A 322 -15.25 -4.62 5.40
C LYS A 322 -13.74 -4.90 5.39
N ILE A 323 -13.06 -4.41 4.36
CA ILE A 323 -11.62 -4.57 4.17
C ILE A 323 -10.97 -3.66 5.20
N LYS A 324 -9.98 -4.18 5.94
CA LYS A 324 -9.28 -3.41 6.97
C LYS A 324 -8.77 -2.13 6.34
N ALA A 325 -9.33 -0.99 6.77
CA ALA A 325 -8.91 0.31 6.30
C ALA A 325 -7.42 0.47 6.57
N ARG A 326 -6.67 0.92 5.56
CA ARG A 326 -5.24 1.18 5.77
C ARG A 326 -5.08 2.38 6.68
N GLU A 327 -4.14 2.30 7.61
CA GLU A 327 -3.73 3.48 8.38
C GLU A 327 -3.22 4.53 7.40
N ARG A 328 -3.91 5.66 7.35
CA ARG A 328 -3.50 6.82 6.56
C ARG A 328 -2.50 7.59 7.41
N ILE A 329 -1.23 7.37 7.14
CA ILE A 329 -0.16 8.10 7.81
C ILE A 329 -0.14 9.51 7.25
N THR A 330 -0.38 10.49 8.11
CA THR A 330 -0.23 11.91 7.77
C THR A 330 0.83 12.56 8.63
N VAL A 331 1.62 13.44 8.04
CA VAL A 331 2.60 14.25 8.76
C VAL A 331 2.39 15.73 8.49
N LYS A 332 2.71 16.56 9.48
CA LYS A 332 2.84 18.01 9.30
C LYS A 332 4.24 18.32 8.78
N ALA A 333 4.33 19.06 7.69
CA ALA A 333 5.58 19.43 7.06
C ALA A 333 5.57 20.90 6.63
N LYS A 334 6.74 21.55 6.60
CA LYS A 334 6.91 22.89 6.03
C LYS A 334 7.13 22.80 4.53
N SER A 335 6.42 23.59 3.72
CA SER A 335 6.61 23.59 2.27
C SER A 335 7.92 24.28 1.89
N LEU A 336 8.77 23.65 1.09
CA LEU A 336 10.04 24.23 0.62
C LEU A 336 9.87 25.14 -0.60
N LEU A 337 8.72 25.09 -1.26
CA LEU A 337 8.39 25.93 -2.41
C LEU A 337 6.94 26.40 -2.32
N GLU A 338 6.64 27.48 -3.02
CA GLU A 338 5.28 27.92 -3.22
C GLU A 338 4.48 26.91 -4.04
N ILE A 339 3.21 26.74 -3.69
CA ILE A 339 2.30 25.82 -4.36
C ILE A 339 0.98 26.51 -4.64
N LYS A 340 0.46 26.31 -5.85
CA LYS A 340 -0.87 26.77 -6.22
C LYS A 340 -1.75 25.62 -6.68
N ALA A 341 -2.91 25.50 -6.07
CA ALA A 341 -3.94 24.58 -6.53
C ALA A 341 -4.56 25.05 -7.86
N ASP A 342 -5.18 24.12 -8.58
CA ASP A 342 -6.05 24.46 -9.70
C ASP A 342 -7.19 25.39 -9.24
N LYS A 343 -7.53 26.38 -10.05
CA LYS A 343 -8.54 27.40 -9.69
C LYS A 343 -9.94 26.83 -9.44
N LYS A 344 -10.25 25.65 -9.98
CA LYS A 344 -11.61 25.10 -10.02
C LYS A 344 -11.72 23.69 -9.47
N ARG A 345 -10.60 23.05 -9.15
CA ARG A 345 -10.58 21.66 -8.68
C ARG A 345 -9.65 21.47 -7.50
N PHE A 346 -10.09 20.69 -6.52
CA PHE A 346 -9.21 20.15 -5.49
C PHE A 346 -7.99 19.50 -6.15
N THR A 347 -6.78 19.81 -5.68
CA THR A 347 -5.55 19.39 -6.35
C THR A 347 -4.69 18.57 -5.42
N TYR A 348 -4.37 17.34 -5.83
CA TYR A 348 -3.34 16.54 -5.20
C TYR A 348 -1.99 16.81 -5.85
N ILE A 349 -1.01 17.12 -5.00
CA ILE A 349 0.32 17.54 -5.43
C ILE A 349 1.32 16.58 -4.80
N PRO A 350 2.04 15.78 -5.61
CA PRO A 350 3.07 14.89 -5.12
C PRO A 350 4.20 15.69 -4.49
N VAL A 351 4.74 15.16 -3.41
CA VAL A 351 5.86 15.76 -2.70
C VAL A 351 6.94 14.74 -2.44
N LEU A 352 8.19 15.20 -2.44
CA LEU A 352 9.25 14.52 -1.70
C LEU A 352 9.20 14.99 -0.26
N LEU A 353 9.36 14.06 0.66
CA LEU A 353 9.34 14.35 2.09
C LEU A 353 10.76 14.21 2.61
N PHE A 354 11.21 15.19 3.38
CA PHE A 354 12.51 15.16 4.02
C PHE A 354 12.34 15.39 5.51
N ARG A 355 13.27 14.87 6.30
CA ARG A 355 13.22 14.97 7.77
C ARG A 355 14.52 15.59 8.29
N LYS A 356 14.38 16.56 9.19
CA LYS A 356 15.47 17.16 9.94
C LYS A 356 15.10 17.12 11.42
N SER A 357 15.81 16.29 12.18
CA SER A 357 15.47 16.01 13.58
C SER A 357 14.02 15.51 13.73
N SER A 358 13.14 16.29 14.36
CA SER A 358 11.71 16.00 14.52
C SER A 358 10.81 16.70 13.50
N GLU A 359 11.34 17.61 12.68
CA GLU A 359 10.57 18.38 11.70
C GLU A 359 10.60 17.72 10.32
N TYR A 360 9.47 17.82 9.61
CA TYR A 360 9.36 17.42 8.20
C TYR A 360 9.32 18.62 7.28
N TYR A 361 9.86 18.44 6.09
CA TYR A 361 9.85 19.41 5.01
C TYR A 361 9.33 18.73 3.74
N ALA A 362 8.40 19.38 3.05
CA ALA A 362 7.81 18.88 1.83
C ALA A 362 8.35 19.67 0.64
N LEU A 363 8.94 18.97 -0.34
CA LEU A 363 9.32 19.55 -1.62
C LEU A 363 8.24 19.20 -2.66
N PRO A 364 7.42 20.16 -3.09
CA PRO A 364 6.39 19.95 -4.10
C PRO A 364 7.00 19.63 -5.46
N LEU A 365 6.45 18.61 -6.13
CA LEU A 365 6.90 18.20 -7.46
C LEU A 365 6.02 18.80 -8.55
N LYS A 366 6.64 19.42 -9.55
CA LYS A 366 5.96 19.75 -10.81
C LYS A 366 5.67 18.48 -11.57
N PHE A 367 4.41 18.23 -11.88
CA PHE A 367 4.01 17.04 -12.60
C PHE A 367 2.75 17.29 -13.44
N ASP A 368 2.59 16.45 -14.44
CA ASP A 368 1.36 16.31 -15.21
C ASP A 368 0.87 14.87 -15.12
N SER A 369 -0.37 14.60 -15.52
CA SER A 369 -1.01 13.30 -15.36
C SER A 369 -0.34 12.15 -16.13
N TYR A 370 0.51 12.45 -17.11
CA TYR A 370 1.27 11.44 -17.86
C TYR A 370 2.62 11.10 -17.21
N MET A 371 3.06 11.86 -16.20
CA MET A 371 4.42 11.81 -15.66
C MET A 371 4.58 10.77 -14.55
N ILE A 372 4.38 9.49 -14.88
CA ILE A 372 4.46 8.41 -13.90
C ILE A 372 5.84 8.31 -13.23
N GLY A 373 6.94 8.60 -13.93
CA GLY A 373 8.28 8.57 -13.35
C GLY A 373 8.47 9.58 -12.20
N THR A 374 8.06 10.83 -12.40
CA THR A 374 8.06 11.86 -11.34
C THR A 374 7.10 11.50 -10.21
N PHE A 375 5.96 10.90 -10.55
CA PHE A 375 4.96 10.52 -9.55
C PHE A 375 5.43 9.34 -8.67
N SER A 376 6.12 8.35 -9.24
CA SER A 376 6.66 7.20 -8.49
C SER A 376 7.76 7.58 -7.50
N MET A 377 8.40 8.72 -7.73
CA MET A 377 9.42 9.28 -6.86
C MET A 377 8.85 9.92 -5.59
N ALA A 378 7.55 10.25 -5.57
CA ALA A 378 6.92 10.96 -4.47
C ALA A 378 6.81 10.12 -3.18
N ASN A 379 7.07 10.75 -2.03
CA ASN A 379 6.86 10.17 -0.71
C ASN A 379 5.41 10.32 -0.21
N GLY A 380 4.64 11.21 -0.84
CA GLY A 380 3.27 11.46 -0.46
C GLY A 380 2.62 12.55 -1.30
N TYR A 381 1.46 13.02 -0.83
CA TYR A 381 0.69 14.06 -1.51
C TYR A 381 0.16 15.10 -0.53
N ILE A 382 0.16 16.36 -0.97
CA ILE A 382 -0.62 17.43 -0.35
C ILE A 382 -1.94 17.53 -1.10
N GLY A 383 -3.06 17.62 -0.36
CA GLY A 383 -4.37 17.94 -0.94
C GLY A 383 -4.71 19.40 -0.67
N LEU A 384 -4.95 20.18 -1.73
CA LEU A 384 -5.30 21.60 -1.64
C LEU A 384 -6.67 21.87 -2.26
N SER A 385 -7.47 22.68 -1.57
CA SER A 385 -8.74 23.18 -2.10
C SER A 385 -8.53 24.11 -3.30
N GLU A 386 -9.60 24.31 -4.07
CA GLU A 386 -9.63 25.13 -5.27
C GLU A 386 -9.05 26.53 -5.06
N GLY A 387 -8.09 26.93 -5.90
CA GLY A 387 -7.50 28.26 -5.88
C GLY A 387 -6.62 28.55 -4.66
N PHE A 388 -6.47 27.61 -3.73
CA PHE A 388 -5.64 27.77 -2.55
C PHE A 388 -4.16 27.92 -2.93
N PHE A 389 -3.45 28.71 -2.13
CA PHE A 389 -2.04 29.01 -2.30
C PHE A 389 -1.31 28.71 -0.99
N VAL A 390 -0.15 28.07 -1.11
CA VAL A 390 0.75 27.75 -0.01
C VAL A 390 2.05 28.51 -0.28
N ASN A 391 2.48 29.34 0.67
CA ASN A 391 3.76 30.02 0.59
C ASN A 391 4.89 29.07 1.01
N GLU A 392 6.13 29.47 0.75
CA GLU A 392 7.28 28.82 1.37
C GLU A 392 7.17 28.88 2.91
N GLU A 393 7.59 27.82 3.59
CA GLU A 393 7.53 27.59 5.05
C GLU A 393 6.14 27.42 5.66
N ASP A 394 5.06 27.63 4.91
CA ASP A 394 3.72 27.33 5.39
C ASP A 394 3.61 25.83 5.74
N GLU A 395 2.91 25.54 6.85
CA GLU A 395 2.66 24.17 7.27
C GLU A 395 1.59 23.52 6.38
N VAL A 396 1.90 22.34 5.87
CA VAL A 396 1.00 21.50 5.08
C VAL A 396 0.86 20.12 5.72
N THR A 397 -0.31 19.52 5.54
CA THR A 397 -0.52 18.10 5.87
C THR A 397 -0.19 17.25 4.65
N VAL A 398 0.81 16.37 4.79
CA VAL A 398 1.19 15.41 3.76
C VAL A 398 0.60 14.05 4.09
N GLU A 399 -0.16 13.47 3.17
CA GLU A 399 -0.51 12.05 3.23
C GLU A 399 0.65 11.23 2.69
N VAL A 400 1.27 10.43 3.57
CA VAL A 400 2.49 9.67 3.28
C VAL A 400 2.13 8.35 2.62
N THR A 401 2.75 8.10 1.47
CA THR A 401 2.68 6.80 0.78
C THR A 401 3.96 6.01 0.85
N ASN A 402 5.10 6.68 1.01
CA ASN A 402 6.38 6.04 1.25
C ASN A 402 7.20 6.93 2.19
N PRO A 403 7.51 6.49 3.43
CA PRO A 403 8.28 7.32 4.35
C PRO A 403 9.69 7.61 3.80
N PRO A 404 10.30 8.75 4.15
CA PRO A 404 11.68 9.04 3.78
C PRO A 404 12.63 8.11 4.53
N GLY A 405 13.67 7.62 3.84
CA GLY A 405 14.63 6.69 4.43
C GLY A 405 15.95 6.55 3.69
N ASP A 406 15.94 6.69 2.36
CA ASP A 406 17.16 6.57 1.55
C ASP A 406 17.97 7.87 1.50
N THR A 407 19.28 7.77 1.34
CA THR A 407 20.16 8.92 1.09
C THR A 407 19.86 9.52 -0.29
N THR A 408 19.67 10.84 -0.33
CA THR A 408 19.17 11.56 -1.50
C THR A 408 20.18 12.54 -2.07
N ILE A 409 20.21 12.63 -3.40
CA ILE A 409 20.88 13.71 -4.12
C ILE A 409 19.79 14.56 -4.77
N VAL A 410 19.78 15.88 -4.54
CA VAL A 410 18.79 16.80 -5.14
C VAL A 410 19.51 17.96 -5.80
N GLY A 411 19.22 18.26 -7.07
CA GLY A 411 19.77 19.45 -7.72
C GLY A 411 19.96 19.34 -9.22
N GLU A 412 20.97 20.03 -9.72
CA GLU A 412 21.37 20.01 -11.14
C GLU A 412 21.86 18.65 -11.59
N GLU A 413 21.51 18.28 -12.83
CA GLU A 413 21.96 17.09 -13.55
C GLU A 413 23.40 17.25 -14.07
N ASP A 414 24.28 16.27 -13.81
CA ASP A 414 25.56 16.12 -14.50
C ASP A 414 26.08 14.67 -14.52
N PRO A 415 26.74 14.21 -15.60
CA PRO A 415 27.30 12.85 -15.67
C PRO A 415 28.40 12.57 -14.63
N ALA A 416 29.06 13.61 -14.08
CA ALA A 416 30.08 13.45 -13.05
C ALA A 416 29.50 13.24 -11.65
N VAL A 417 28.20 13.48 -11.45
CA VAL A 417 27.48 13.16 -10.21
C VAL A 417 26.94 11.72 -10.34
N PRO A 418 27.56 10.72 -9.70
CA PRO A 418 27.13 9.34 -9.86
C PRO A 418 25.76 9.11 -9.23
N SER A 419 25.00 8.18 -9.81
CA SER A 419 23.71 7.73 -9.28
C SER A 419 23.88 6.75 -8.10
N THR A 420 24.89 6.92 -7.26
CA THR A 420 24.96 6.21 -5.99
C THR A 420 23.93 6.86 -5.05
N GLY A 421 22.86 6.13 -4.69
CA GLY A 421 21.70 6.67 -3.96
C GLY A 421 20.54 7.12 -4.87
N ILE A 422 19.50 7.75 -4.29
CA ILE A 422 18.35 8.24 -5.06
C ILE A 422 18.62 9.65 -5.55
N TYR A 423 18.72 9.81 -6.87
CA TYR A 423 18.96 11.10 -7.50
C TYR A 423 17.68 11.76 -8.02
N TYR A 424 17.42 12.96 -7.54
CA TYR A 424 16.34 13.85 -7.93
C TYR A 424 16.89 15.02 -8.75
N PRO A 425 16.99 14.89 -10.09
CA PRO A 425 17.48 15.96 -10.97
C PRO A 425 16.41 17.04 -11.15
N LEU A 426 16.14 17.78 -10.07
CA LEU A 426 15.09 18.79 -9.99
C LEU A 426 15.62 20.20 -10.26
N GLY A 427 16.93 20.38 -10.44
CA GLY A 427 17.57 21.68 -10.69
C GLY A 427 17.95 22.45 -9.42
N SER A 428 18.64 23.58 -9.61
CA SER A 428 19.23 24.38 -8.53
C SER A 428 18.21 25.05 -7.62
N LEU A 429 17.02 25.43 -8.10
CA LEU A 429 16.07 26.16 -7.25
C LEU A 429 15.57 25.30 -6.07
N PRO A 430 15.07 24.07 -6.28
CA PRO A 430 14.79 23.14 -5.18
C PRO A 430 15.97 22.92 -4.23
N ALA A 431 17.16 22.67 -4.78
CA ALA A 431 18.37 22.45 -3.99
C ALA A 431 18.73 23.68 -3.14
N LEU A 432 18.51 24.90 -3.65
CA LEU A 432 18.81 26.14 -2.92
C LEU A 432 17.89 26.29 -1.71
N LYS A 433 16.59 26.02 -1.90
CA LYS A 433 15.61 26.04 -0.81
C LYS A 433 15.90 25.00 0.26
N MET A 434 16.32 23.81 -0.16
CA MET A 434 16.77 22.77 0.76
C MET A 434 18.04 23.19 1.54
N LEU A 435 19.00 23.85 0.89
CA LEU A 435 20.21 24.36 1.54
C LEU A 435 19.90 25.43 2.58
N GLU A 436 19.02 26.38 2.26
CA GLU A 436 18.56 27.45 3.17
C GLU A 436 17.97 26.88 4.47
N LYS A 437 17.31 25.71 4.38
CA LYS A 437 16.74 25.00 5.54
C LYS A 437 17.66 23.94 6.15
N LYS A 438 18.81 23.66 5.51
CA LYS A 438 19.73 22.58 5.86
C LYS A 438 19.00 21.22 5.93
N VAL A 439 18.32 20.88 4.84
CA VAL A 439 17.50 19.66 4.67
C VAL A 439 17.99 18.88 3.45
N GLY A 440 17.84 17.55 3.46
CA GLY A 440 18.37 16.63 2.43
C GLY A 440 19.74 16.07 2.81
N ASP A 441 20.36 15.28 1.93
CA ASP A 441 21.68 14.69 2.19
C ASP A 441 22.77 15.29 1.31
N VAL A 442 22.57 15.30 -0.02
CA VAL A 442 23.49 15.90 -0.98
C VAL A 442 22.72 16.85 -1.89
N LEU A 443 23.22 18.08 -2.03
CA LEU A 443 22.63 19.12 -2.87
C LEU A 443 23.59 19.50 -4.00
N VAL A 444 23.06 19.71 -5.20
CA VAL A 444 23.86 20.11 -6.37
C VAL A 444 23.37 21.46 -6.89
N LEU A 445 24.16 22.51 -6.66
CA LEU A 445 23.82 23.90 -6.97
C LEU A 445 24.66 24.47 -8.11
N SER A 446 24.02 25.18 -9.03
CA SER A 446 24.71 25.93 -10.08
C SER A 446 25.13 27.33 -9.63
N SER A 447 26.35 27.73 -10.00
CA SER A 447 26.85 29.11 -9.90
C SER A 447 25.97 30.12 -10.62
N LEU A 448 25.22 29.70 -11.65
CA LEU A 448 24.29 30.58 -12.36
C LEU A 448 23.12 31.00 -11.48
N VAL A 449 22.75 30.22 -10.46
CA VAL A 449 21.69 30.56 -9.51
C VAL A 449 22.27 31.25 -8.28
N LYS A 450 23.19 30.57 -7.59
CA LYS A 450 23.87 31.09 -6.39
C LYS A 450 25.19 30.34 -6.18
N VAL A 451 26.25 31.07 -5.86
CA VAL A 451 27.49 30.48 -5.34
C VAL A 451 27.30 30.27 -3.83
N PRO A 452 27.39 29.03 -3.31
CA PRO A 452 27.28 28.76 -1.88
C PRO A 452 28.54 29.24 -1.14
N ASP A 453 28.40 29.55 0.15
CA ASP A 453 29.53 29.96 1.00
C ASP A 453 30.49 28.79 1.32
N ASP A 454 29.97 27.56 1.32
CA ASP A 454 30.69 26.32 1.61
C ASP A 454 30.24 25.19 0.67
N PHE A 455 31.16 24.31 0.26
CA PHE A 455 30.91 23.19 -0.64
C PHE A 455 32.00 22.12 -0.52
N ASP A 456 31.65 20.87 -0.85
CA ASP A 456 32.57 19.73 -0.77
C ASP A 456 33.29 19.45 -2.10
N LEU A 457 32.61 19.69 -3.23
CA LEU A 457 33.15 19.46 -4.57
C LEU A 457 32.64 20.51 -5.55
N GLU A 458 33.53 20.99 -6.43
CA GLU A 458 33.19 21.88 -7.55
C GLU A 458 33.42 21.14 -8.87
N ILE A 459 32.42 21.19 -9.77
CA ILE A 459 32.50 20.67 -11.14
C ILE A 459 32.36 21.85 -12.09
N LYS A 460 33.45 22.23 -12.76
CA LYS A 460 33.45 23.31 -13.75
C LYS A 460 33.11 22.76 -15.13
N ARG A 461 32.24 23.48 -15.85
CA ARG A 461 31.87 23.13 -17.23
C ARG A 461 31.60 24.38 -18.06
N GLU A 462 31.93 24.28 -19.33
CA GLU A 462 31.57 25.27 -20.35
C GLU A 462 30.09 25.12 -20.72
N ILE A 463 29.47 26.21 -21.12
CA ILE A 463 28.13 26.24 -21.68
C ILE A 463 28.27 26.60 -23.15
N LEU A 464 27.79 25.70 -23.99
CA LEU A 464 27.89 25.82 -25.43
C LEU A 464 26.51 26.11 -26.03
N SER A 465 26.48 26.94 -27.06
CA SER A 465 25.34 27.10 -27.96
C SER A 465 25.63 26.35 -29.26
N ASN A 466 24.73 25.44 -29.64
CA ASN A 466 24.78 24.71 -30.91
C ASN A 466 23.43 24.80 -31.64
N GLY A 467 23.46 24.69 -32.96
CA GLY A 467 22.28 24.70 -33.82
C GLY A 467 21.81 26.10 -34.21
N GLN A 468 20.73 26.14 -34.97
CA GLN A 468 20.09 27.35 -35.47
C GLN A 468 18.56 27.22 -35.33
N GLY A 469 17.84 28.33 -35.47
CA GLY A 469 16.37 28.36 -35.42
C GLY A 469 15.82 28.64 -34.03
N ALA A 470 14.67 28.03 -33.72
CA ALA A 470 13.96 28.24 -32.46
C ALA A 470 14.82 27.88 -31.24
N GLU A 471 14.74 28.68 -30.17
CA GLU A 471 15.52 28.42 -28.96
C GLU A 471 14.82 27.39 -28.06
N ILE A 472 15.58 26.36 -27.69
CA ILE A 472 15.22 25.39 -26.65
C ILE A 472 15.85 25.88 -25.34
N GLY A 473 15.06 25.91 -24.28
CA GLY A 473 15.49 26.34 -22.95
C GLY A 473 15.03 25.36 -21.90
N TYR A 474 15.08 25.77 -20.63
CA TYR A 474 14.91 24.86 -19.50
C TYR A 474 13.76 25.25 -18.57
N ASP A 475 13.30 24.29 -17.77
CA ASP A 475 12.40 24.51 -16.66
C ASP A 475 13.04 25.54 -15.69
N GLU A 476 12.22 26.38 -15.08
CA GLU A 476 12.65 27.43 -14.15
C GLU A 476 13.40 26.88 -12.93
N TRP A 477 13.29 25.58 -12.63
CA TRP A 477 14.10 24.97 -11.59
C TRP A 477 15.56 24.73 -12.01
N VAL A 478 15.80 24.55 -13.31
CA VAL A 478 17.12 24.29 -13.88
C VAL A 478 17.81 25.63 -14.15
N SER A 479 19.04 25.78 -13.66
CA SER A 479 19.76 27.05 -13.69
C SER A 479 19.97 27.65 -15.09
N LEU A 480 20.09 26.79 -16.12
CA LEU A 480 20.23 27.23 -17.51
C LEU A 480 18.99 27.95 -18.07
N SER A 481 17.85 27.93 -17.38
CA SER A 481 16.70 28.79 -17.71
C SER A 481 17.05 30.28 -17.77
N LYS A 482 18.15 30.71 -17.13
CA LYS A 482 18.66 32.09 -17.22
C LYS A 482 19.22 32.48 -18.59
N TYR A 483 19.71 31.51 -19.37
CA TYR A 483 20.25 31.76 -20.71
C TYR A 483 19.15 31.96 -21.75
N VAL A 484 18.03 31.24 -21.60
CA VAL A 484 16.91 31.28 -22.54
C VAL A 484 15.63 31.59 -21.78
N LYS A 485 15.25 32.88 -21.74
CA LYS A 485 14.09 33.35 -20.97
C LYS A 485 12.75 32.90 -21.58
N ASN A 486 12.64 32.90 -22.90
CA ASN A 486 11.40 32.62 -23.62
C ASN A 486 11.60 31.50 -24.66
N PRO A 487 11.94 30.28 -24.23
CA PRO A 487 12.18 29.19 -25.17
C PRO A 487 10.90 28.73 -25.83
N SER A 488 11.02 28.26 -27.07
CA SER A 488 9.93 27.58 -27.78
C SER A 488 9.60 26.22 -27.17
N VAL A 489 10.57 25.57 -26.53
CA VAL A 489 10.40 24.32 -25.77
C VAL A 489 11.17 24.41 -24.45
N LYS A 490 10.51 24.12 -23.33
CA LYS A 490 11.13 24.07 -21.99
C LYS A 490 11.49 22.62 -21.62
N LEU A 491 12.77 22.35 -21.37
CA LEU A 491 13.30 21.06 -20.96
C LEU A 491 13.40 20.94 -19.44
N ARG A 492 12.92 19.83 -18.88
CA ARG A 492 13.07 19.55 -17.44
C ARG A 492 14.43 18.96 -17.08
N TYR A 493 15.09 18.28 -18.02
CA TYR A 493 16.35 17.58 -17.81
C TYR A 493 17.37 18.00 -18.86
N ARG A 494 18.63 18.14 -18.44
CA ARG A 494 19.73 18.54 -19.34
C ARG A 494 20.08 17.42 -20.31
N SER A 495 19.97 16.17 -19.90
CA SER A 495 20.17 15.01 -20.78
C SER A 495 19.27 15.00 -22.02
N LEU A 496 18.08 15.62 -21.95
CA LEU A 496 17.14 15.65 -23.08
C LEU A 496 17.60 16.54 -24.24
N ILE A 497 18.59 17.42 -24.03
CA ILE A 497 19.05 18.37 -25.05
C ILE A 497 19.55 17.64 -26.31
N LYS A 498 20.11 16.43 -26.14
CA LYS A 498 20.63 15.59 -27.23
C LYS A 498 19.56 15.28 -28.29
N ARG A 499 18.26 15.30 -27.91
CA ARG A 499 17.14 15.07 -28.85
C ARG A 499 16.86 16.26 -29.77
N PHE A 500 17.39 17.44 -29.44
CA PHE A 500 17.16 18.71 -30.14
C PHE A 500 18.38 19.23 -30.91
N ILE A 501 19.56 18.63 -30.70
CA ILE A 501 20.77 18.97 -31.46
C ILE A 501 20.49 18.78 -32.97
N GLY A 502 20.80 19.81 -33.76
CA GLY A 502 20.56 19.84 -35.21
C GLY A 502 19.10 20.16 -35.61
N LYS A 503 18.16 20.24 -34.67
CA LYS A 503 16.75 20.58 -34.93
C LYS A 503 16.37 22.00 -34.51
N ALA A 504 17.12 22.57 -33.58
CA ALA A 504 16.85 23.85 -32.95
C ALA A 504 18.14 24.44 -32.37
N LYS A 505 18.10 25.71 -31.95
CA LYS A 505 19.19 26.32 -31.20
C LYS A 505 19.12 25.86 -29.74
N VAL A 506 20.13 25.13 -29.30
CA VAL A 506 20.24 24.52 -27.98
C VAL A 506 21.42 25.15 -27.26
N ILE A 507 21.18 25.64 -26.05
CA ILE A 507 22.23 26.09 -25.13
C ILE A 507 22.33 25.05 -24.04
N GLY A 508 23.49 24.45 -23.80
CA GLY A 508 23.65 23.40 -22.80
C GLY A 508 25.12 23.20 -22.41
N PRO A 509 25.40 22.48 -21.32
CA PRO A 509 26.78 22.35 -20.85
C PRO A 509 27.56 21.37 -21.73
N SER A 510 28.89 21.54 -21.77
CA SER A 510 29.80 20.75 -22.61
C SER A 510 29.78 19.24 -22.31
N SER A 511 29.33 18.85 -21.12
CA SER A 511 29.10 17.44 -20.77
C SER A 511 27.98 16.75 -21.58
N TYR A 512 27.10 17.52 -22.21
CA TYR A 512 26.01 17.00 -23.05
C TYR A 512 26.04 17.53 -24.49
N VAL A 513 26.66 18.68 -24.74
CA VAL A 513 26.88 19.26 -26.07
C VAL A 513 28.37 19.17 -26.41
N GLN A 514 28.73 18.40 -27.44
CA GLN A 514 30.14 18.14 -27.78
C GLN A 514 30.77 19.16 -28.73
N SER A 515 29.97 20.00 -29.38
CA SER A 515 30.43 21.03 -30.31
C SER A 515 29.48 22.22 -30.33
N GLY A 516 30.03 23.42 -30.41
CA GLY A 516 29.27 24.68 -30.38
C GLY A 516 30.16 25.86 -30.01
N ASN A 517 29.60 27.06 -30.06
CA ASN A 517 30.28 28.25 -29.58
C ASN A 517 30.09 28.37 -28.07
N GLU A 518 31.17 28.64 -27.34
CA GLU A 518 31.08 28.94 -25.91
C GLU A 518 30.24 30.22 -25.70
N VAL A 519 29.27 30.14 -24.81
CA VAL A 519 28.40 31.27 -24.42
C VAL A 519 28.50 31.59 -22.93
N GLY A 520 29.30 30.84 -22.18
CA GLY A 520 29.64 31.12 -20.80
C GLY A 520 30.12 29.87 -20.06
N THR A 521 30.30 29.99 -18.76
CA THR A 521 30.76 28.92 -17.88
C THR A 521 29.80 28.74 -16.70
N GLU A 522 29.78 27.53 -16.15
CA GLU A 522 29.02 27.18 -14.97
C GLU A 522 29.85 26.27 -14.07
N SER A 523 29.79 26.55 -12.77
CA SER A 523 30.27 25.62 -11.75
C SER A 523 29.07 24.97 -11.09
N LEU A 524 29.10 23.64 -10.96
CA LEU A 524 28.21 22.93 -10.06
C LEU A 524 28.93 22.69 -8.73
N PHE A 525 28.32 23.14 -7.64
CA PHE A 525 28.76 22.92 -6.29
C PHE A 525 27.96 21.78 -5.68
N VAL A 526 28.65 20.71 -5.29
CA VAL A 526 28.09 19.57 -4.56
C VAL A 526 28.32 19.80 -3.08
N ILE A 527 27.25 19.72 -2.29
CA ILE A 527 27.24 20.08 -0.87
C ILE A 527 26.60 18.94 -0.09
N ALA A 528 27.33 18.40 0.89
CA ALA A 528 26.80 17.47 1.86
C ALA A 528 26.13 18.22 3.02
N VAL A 529 24.85 17.93 3.24
CA VAL A 529 24.07 18.49 4.35
C VAL A 529 24.14 17.58 5.58
N THR A 530 24.25 16.26 5.37
CA THR A 530 24.33 15.24 6.43
C THR A 530 25.65 14.48 6.39
N GLU A 531 26.00 13.80 7.48
CA GLU A 531 27.18 12.92 7.53
C GLU A 531 27.08 11.76 6.51
N MET A 532 25.86 11.25 6.27
CA MET A 532 25.62 10.29 5.19
C MET A 532 25.92 10.91 3.82
N GLY A 533 25.49 12.16 3.60
CA GLY A 533 25.85 12.92 2.40
C GLY A 533 27.36 13.04 2.21
N LYS A 534 28.13 13.32 3.26
CA LYS A 534 29.60 13.38 3.20
C LYS A 534 30.21 12.03 2.81
N GLN A 535 29.69 10.94 3.37
CA GLN A 535 30.13 9.58 2.98
C GLN A 535 29.80 9.29 1.52
N LEU A 536 28.62 9.73 1.06
CA LEU A 536 28.20 9.54 -0.33
C LEU A 536 29.11 10.29 -1.30
N ILE A 537 29.46 11.55 -1.01
CA ILE A 537 30.36 12.35 -1.85
C ILE A 537 31.75 11.70 -1.95
N LYS A 538 32.27 11.06 -0.89
CA LYS A 538 33.56 10.33 -0.95
C LYS A 538 33.55 9.18 -1.96
N SER A 539 32.38 8.63 -2.30
CA SER A 539 32.23 7.61 -3.35
C SER A 539 32.26 8.18 -4.76
N PHE A 540 32.17 9.51 -4.91
CA PHE A 540 32.14 10.13 -6.22
C PHE A 540 33.50 9.94 -6.89
N LYS A 541 33.49 9.30 -8.06
CA LYS A 541 34.67 9.26 -8.93
C LYS A 541 34.86 10.65 -9.51
N VAL A 542 35.55 11.52 -8.77
CA VAL A 542 36.02 12.77 -9.33
C VAL A 542 37.06 12.38 -10.37
N ASN A 543 36.69 12.43 -11.65
CA ASN A 543 37.68 12.58 -12.70
C ASN A 543 38.36 13.91 -12.40
N LYS A 544 39.53 13.86 -11.75
CA LYS A 544 40.44 15.00 -11.70
C LYS A 544 40.85 15.26 -13.14
N SER A 545 40.08 16.08 -13.85
CA SER A 545 40.57 16.76 -15.03
C SER A 545 41.72 17.64 -14.55
N THR A 546 42.94 17.20 -14.91
CA THR A 546 44.20 17.95 -14.83
C THR A 546 44.09 19.33 -15.43
#